data_AF-A0A067J8S4-F1
#
_entry.id   AF-A0A067J8S4-F1
#
_cell.length_a   1.000
_cell.length_b   1.000
_cell.length_c   1.000
_cell.angle_alpha   90.00
_cell.angle_beta   90.00
_cell.angle_gamma   90.00
#
_symmetry.space_group_name_H-M   'P 1'
#
loop_
_entity.id
_entity.type
_entity.pdbx_description
1 polymer ?
#
loop_
_entity_poly.entity_id
_entity_poly.type
_entity_poly.pdbx_seq_one_letter_code
_entity_poly.pdbx_strand_id
1 'polypeptide(L)'
;MSAAAAVNDHLYTPILDAESSVLLQSISSHGGYAYVSMATLAASGDFRAAEAAREMAWEQLHSGPWHSVLPVWRDAYSMACLYVAKFHYRNAEFKDALRVLDMGLIMGGMLLRKDLDSAVETVTAKARENGGQSLGFDKSDRKLVRETEFDKAEALRLLPMKSLSCKIVVKRSALSLEAFLREHLLSSSPVIISDCMAHWPARIKWNDVDYLKRVAGDRTVPVEEDNLSLVS
;
A
#
# COMPACT_ATOMS: atom_id res chain seq x y z
N MET A 1 -44.57 -5.38 -1.26
CA MET A 1 -43.84 -4.10 -1.24
C MET A 1 -42.47 -4.37 -0.65
N SER A 2 -41.46 -4.51 -1.51
CA SER A 2 -40.09 -4.82 -1.09
C SER A 2 -39.40 -3.51 -0.75
N ALA A 3 -38.95 -3.36 0.49
CA ALA A 3 -38.08 -2.25 0.89
C ALA A 3 -36.75 -2.40 0.15
N ALA A 4 -36.51 -1.53 -0.83
CA ALA A 4 -35.19 -1.37 -1.42
C ALA A 4 -34.25 -0.93 -0.29
N ALA A 5 -33.25 -1.75 0.01
CA ALA A 5 -32.17 -1.36 0.89
C ALA A 5 -31.53 -0.11 0.31
N ALA A 6 -31.55 0.99 1.06
CA ALA A 6 -30.86 2.22 0.69
C ALA A 6 -29.40 1.88 0.43
N VAL A 7 -28.96 2.00 -0.82
CA VAL A 7 -27.56 1.83 -1.20
C VAL A 7 -26.80 2.95 -0.49
N ASN A 8 -25.98 2.59 0.50
CA ASN A 8 -25.16 3.56 1.23
C ASN A 8 -24.16 4.18 0.25
N ASP A 9 -24.47 5.39 -0.23
CA ASP A 9 -23.69 6.12 -1.23
C ASP A 9 -22.51 6.89 -0.62
N HIS A 10 -22.09 6.51 0.59
CA HIS A 10 -21.10 7.21 1.38
C HIS A 10 -20.09 6.23 2.02
N LEU A 11 -18.82 6.65 2.06
CA LEU A 11 -17.79 5.96 2.82
C LEU A 11 -17.98 6.26 4.31
N TYR A 12 -18.16 5.21 5.10
CA TYR A 12 -18.29 5.31 6.55
C TYR A 12 -16.91 5.42 7.20
N THR A 13 -16.72 6.40 8.07
CA THR A 13 -15.43 6.70 8.73
C THR A 13 -15.62 7.00 10.21
N PRO A 14 -16.03 6.01 11.02
CA PRO A 14 -16.45 6.23 12.40
C PRO A 14 -15.33 6.75 13.29
N ILE A 15 -14.08 6.36 13.03
CA ILE A 15 -12.94 6.81 13.83
C ILE A 15 -12.62 8.26 13.50
N LEU A 16 -12.63 8.63 12.21
CA LEU A 16 -12.50 10.01 11.79
C LEU A 16 -13.59 10.88 12.41
N ASP A 17 -14.85 10.42 12.38
CA ASP A 17 -15.98 11.17 12.92
C ASP A 17 -15.82 11.39 14.45
N ALA A 18 -15.36 10.38 15.18
CA ALA A 18 -15.12 10.45 16.63
C ALA A 18 -13.89 11.30 17.02
N GLU A 19 -12.76 11.12 16.32
CA GLU A 19 -11.46 11.68 16.69
C GLU A 19 -11.18 13.03 16.03
N SER A 20 -11.98 13.46 15.05
CA SER A 20 -11.77 14.68 14.25
C SER A 20 -11.46 15.91 15.10
N SER A 21 -12.27 16.19 16.13
CA SER A 21 -12.09 17.36 17.01
C SER A 21 -10.75 17.35 17.74
N VAL A 22 -10.36 16.19 18.30
CA VAL A 22 -9.10 16.01 19.04
C VAL A 22 -7.91 16.13 18.10
N LEU A 23 -7.99 15.51 16.93
CA LEU A 23 -6.95 15.58 15.92
C LEU A 23 -6.77 17.00 15.40
N LEU A 24 -7.84 17.72 15.07
CA LEU A 24 -7.77 19.12 14.63
C LEU A 24 -7.18 20.04 15.71
N GLN A 25 -7.53 19.83 16.98
CA GLN A 25 -6.93 20.56 18.10
C GLN A 25 -5.42 20.29 18.21
N SER A 26 -5.00 19.03 18.04
CA SER A 26 -3.58 18.64 18.03
C SER A 26 -2.83 19.24 16.84
N ILE A 27 -3.42 19.25 15.64
CA ILE A 27 -2.82 19.89 14.46
C ILE A 27 -2.66 21.39 14.70
N SER A 28 -3.68 22.04 15.26
CA SER A 28 -3.66 23.46 15.59
C SER A 28 -2.54 23.81 16.59
N SER A 29 -2.32 22.99 17.61
CA SER A 29 -1.25 23.23 18.60
C SER A 29 0.16 23.14 18.01
N HIS A 30 0.30 22.47 16.86
CA HIS A 30 1.55 22.37 16.10
C HIS A 30 1.61 23.35 14.91
N GLY A 31 0.78 24.41 14.94
CA GLY A 31 0.81 25.49 13.93
C GLY A 31 -0.03 25.24 12.69
N GLY A 32 -0.83 24.16 12.64
CA GLY A 32 -1.63 23.79 11.47
C GLY A 32 -2.97 24.54 11.32
N TYR A 33 -3.08 25.81 11.70
CA TYR A 33 -4.33 26.58 11.67
C TYR A 33 -4.98 26.65 10.27
N ALA A 34 -4.15 26.82 9.22
CA ALA A 34 -4.63 26.83 7.84
C ALA A 34 -5.19 25.46 7.41
N TYR A 35 -4.51 24.38 7.80
CA TYR A 35 -4.99 23.01 7.59
C TYR A 35 -6.34 22.81 8.29
N VAL A 36 -6.47 23.19 9.57
CA VAL A 36 -7.70 23.02 10.35
C VAL A 36 -8.88 23.73 9.69
N SER A 37 -8.66 24.93 9.17
CA SER A 37 -9.68 25.69 8.43
C SER A 37 -10.14 24.94 7.19
N MET A 38 -9.20 24.41 6.38
CA MET A 38 -9.55 23.66 5.18
C MET A 38 -10.18 22.31 5.49
N ALA A 39 -9.70 21.59 6.50
CA ALA A 39 -10.27 20.31 6.93
C ALA A 39 -11.72 20.48 7.45
N THR A 40 -12.02 21.60 8.11
CA THR A 40 -13.40 21.91 8.56
C THR A 40 -14.33 22.18 7.38
N LEU A 41 -13.87 22.93 6.38
CA LEU A 41 -14.62 23.15 5.13
C LEU A 41 -14.79 21.84 4.34
N ALA A 42 -13.75 21.00 4.30
CA ALA A 42 -13.79 19.68 3.68
C ALA A 42 -14.84 18.78 4.31
N ALA A 43 -14.89 18.72 5.65
CA ALA A 43 -15.92 18.01 6.40
C ALA A 43 -17.34 18.53 6.11
N SER A 44 -17.45 19.81 5.77
CA SER A 44 -18.72 20.47 5.39
C SER A 44 -19.11 20.23 3.92
N GLY A 45 -18.30 19.52 3.13
CA GLY A 45 -18.59 19.19 1.74
C GLY A 45 -17.84 20.01 0.69
N ASP A 46 -16.80 20.77 1.07
CA ASP A 46 -15.95 21.48 0.10
C ASP A 46 -14.79 20.60 -0.41
N PHE A 47 -14.90 20.12 -1.66
CA PHE A 47 -13.87 19.32 -2.31
C PHE A 47 -12.54 20.07 -2.48
N ARG A 48 -12.59 21.38 -2.81
CA ARG A 48 -11.36 22.16 -3.01
C ARG A 48 -10.61 22.34 -1.71
N ALA A 49 -11.35 22.49 -0.61
CA ALA A 49 -10.76 22.52 0.72
C ALA A 49 -10.16 21.15 1.12
N ALA A 50 -10.78 20.03 0.73
CA ALA A 50 -10.24 18.70 0.97
C ALA A 50 -8.89 18.49 0.25
N GLU A 51 -8.81 18.86 -1.03
CA GLU A 51 -7.57 18.83 -1.81
C GLU A 51 -6.52 19.77 -1.20
N ALA A 52 -6.89 21.01 -0.85
CA ALA A 52 -5.96 21.96 -0.23
C ALA A 52 -5.40 21.45 1.10
N ALA A 53 -6.24 20.82 1.94
CA ALA A 53 -5.80 20.20 3.19
C ALA A 53 -4.82 19.04 2.92
N ARG A 54 -5.06 18.24 1.87
CA ARG A 54 -4.17 17.14 1.48
C ARG A 54 -2.80 17.66 1.04
N GLU A 55 -2.76 18.69 0.20
CA GLU A 55 -1.51 19.31 -0.25
C GLU A 55 -0.74 19.95 0.91
N MET A 56 -1.42 20.66 1.82
CA MET A 56 -0.77 21.20 3.02
C MET A 56 -0.14 20.10 3.89
N ALA A 57 -0.86 19.01 4.15
CA ALA A 57 -0.31 17.90 4.92
C ALA A 57 0.84 17.22 4.17
N TRP A 58 0.73 17.07 2.84
CA TRP A 58 1.81 16.55 2.00
C TRP A 58 3.10 17.37 2.12
N GLU A 59 3.01 18.69 2.05
CA GLU A 59 4.16 19.58 2.22
C GLU A 59 4.83 19.38 3.59
N GLN A 60 4.04 19.20 4.65
CA GLN A 60 4.56 18.92 6.00
C GLN A 60 5.23 17.55 6.09
N LEU A 61 4.73 16.54 5.37
CA LEU A 61 5.39 15.23 5.31
C LEU A 61 6.73 15.26 4.57
N HIS A 62 6.93 16.24 3.68
CA HIS A 62 8.12 16.37 2.83
C HIS A 62 9.02 17.56 3.19
N SER A 63 8.80 18.19 4.35
CA SER A 63 9.59 19.34 4.79
C SER A 63 10.95 18.96 5.38
N GLY A 64 11.27 17.67 5.50
CA GLY A 64 12.52 17.17 6.08
C GLY A 64 12.61 15.65 6.13
N PRO A 65 13.61 15.09 6.84
CA PRO A 65 13.75 13.64 6.99
C PRO A 65 12.50 13.01 7.59
N TRP A 66 12.07 11.86 7.04
CA TRP A 66 10.83 11.20 7.43
C TRP A 66 10.69 10.93 8.94
N HIS A 67 11.79 10.57 9.60
CA HIS A 67 11.82 10.29 11.04
C HIS A 67 11.61 11.55 11.92
N SER A 68 11.77 12.75 11.35
CA SER A 68 11.59 14.03 12.04
C SER A 68 10.20 14.62 11.85
N VAL A 69 9.39 14.05 10.95
CA VAL A 69 8.01 14.47 10.71
C VAL A 69 7.15 14.13 11.93
N LEU A 70 6.46 15.14 12.46
CA LEU A 70 5.58 14.94 13.62
C LEU A 70 4.45 13.95 13.28
N PRO A 71 4.13 12.98 14.16
CA PRO A 71 3.08 11.99 13.91
C PRO A 71 1.73 12.61 13.53
N VAL A 72 1.40 13.76 14.12
CA VAL A 72 0.15 14.49 13.88
C VAL A 72 -0.04 14.85 12.40
N TRP A 73 1.03 15.13 11.65
CA TRP A 73 0.94 15.45 10.22
C TRP A 73 0.67 14.22 9.36
N ARG A 74 1.06 13.03 9.82
CA ARG A 74 0.71 11.76 9.15
C ARG A 74 -0.77 11.45 9.34
N ASP A 75 -1.31 11.69 10.53
CA ASP A 75 -2.74 11.55 10.80
C ASP A 75 -3.55 12.63 10.05
N ALA A 76 -3.03 13.87 9.94
CA ALA A 76 -3.61 14.92 9.12
C ALA A 76 -3.66 14.54 7.63
N TYR A 77 -2.60 13.94 7.09
CA TYR A 77 -2.60 13.47 5.70
C TYR A 77 -3.66 12.37 5.49
N SER A 78 -3.78 11.44 6.45
CA SER A 78 -4.80 10.37 6.43
C SER A 78 -6.22 10.92 6.41
N MET A 79 -6.49 11.93 7.27
CA MET A 79 -7.78 12.62 7.34
C MET A 79 -8.13 13.29 6.01
N ALA A 80 -7.19 14.01 5.41
CA ALA A 80 -7.41 14.68 4.13
C ALA A 80 -7.65 13.68 2.99
N CYS A 81 -6.91 12.57 2.96
CA CYS A 81 -7.14 11.47 2.02
C CYS A 81 -8.56 10.89 2.15
N LEU A 82 -9.05 10.66 3.36
CA LEU A 82 -10.42 10.18 3.58
C LEU A 82 -11.47 11.19 3.09
N TYR A 83 -11.28 12.49 3.33
CA TYR A 83 -12.19 13.51 2.80
C TYR A 83 -12.21 13.52 1.27
N VAL A 84 -11.05 13.57 0.62
CA VAL A 84 -10.96 13.52 -0.85
C VAL A 84 -11.59 12.24 -1.40
N ALA A 85 -11.30 11.08 -0.79
CA ALA A 85 -11.86 9.81 -1.22
C ALA A 85 -13.39 9.77 -1.12
N LYS A 86 -14.00 10.39 -0.10
CA LYS A 86 -15.46 10.53 0.01
C LYS A 86 -16.06 11.27 -1.20
N PHE A 87 -15.38 12.29 -1.74
CA PHE A 87 -15.86 13.00 -2.92
C PHE A 87 -15.74 12.15 -4.18
N HIS A 88 -14.58 11.56 -4.44
CA HIS A 88 -14.39 10.67 -5.60
C HIS A 88 -15.37 9.48 -5.57
N TYR A 89 -15.61 8.89 -4.39
CA TYR A 89 -16.58 7.81 -4.24
C TYR A 89 -18.00 8.23 -4.64
N ARG A 90 -18.46 9.41 -4.18
CA ARG A 90 -19.78 9.96 -4.53
C ARG A 90 -19.93 10.29 -6.02
N ASN A 91 -18.82 10.60 -6.70
CA ASN A 91 -18.80 10.85 -8.14
C ASN A 91 -18.62 9.55 -8.96
N ALA A 92 -18.61 8.38 -8.30
CA ALA A 92 -18.31 7.08 -8.90
C ALA A 92 -16.89 6.98 -9.53
N GLU A 93 -15.97 7.84 -9.12
CA GLU A 93 -14.56 7.88 -9.54
C GLU A 93 -13.72 6.91 -8.70
N PHE A 94 -14.09 5.62 -8.70
CA PHE A 94 -13.53 4.65 -7.75
C PHE A 94 -12.02 4.44 -7.87
N LYS A 95 -11.45 4.60 -9.06
CA LYS A 95 -9.99 4.52 -9.26
C LYS A 95 -9.26 5.65 -8.55
N ASP A 96 -9.76 6.88 -8.65
CA ASP A 96 -9.19 8.04 -7.97
C ASP A 96 -9.42 7.96 -6.45
N ALA A 97 -10.60 7.52 -6.02
CA ALA A 97 -10.85 7.25 -4.60
C ALA A 97 -9.83 6.23 -4.06
N LEU A 98 -9.61 5.11 -4.76
CA LEU A 98 -8.68 4.07 -4.35
C LEU A 98 -7.23 4.58 -4.32
N ARG A 99 -6.81 5.34 -5.33
CA ARG A 99 -5.48 5.96 -5.38
C ARG A 99 -5.22 6.86 -4.17
N VAL A 100 -6.17 7.72 -3.82
CA VAL A 100 -6.02 8.65 -2.69
C VAL A 100 -6.03 7.90 -1.36
N LEU A 101 -6.84 6.85 -1.21
CA LEU A 101 -6.83 5.99 -0.03
C LEU A 101 -5.50 5.24 0.12
N ASP A 102 -4.97 4.68 -0.97
CA ASP A 102 -3.67 4.00 -0.96
C ASP A 102 -2.54 4.96 -0.57
N MET A 103 -2.57 6.22 -1.04
CA MET A 103 -1.64 7.25 -0.55
C MET A 103 -1.79 7.51 0.95
N GLY A 104 -3.02 7.54 1.47
CA GLY A 104 -3.27 7.60 2.91
C GLY A 104 -2.71 6.38 3.65
N LEU A 105 -2.77 5.18 3.08
CA LEU A 105 -2.18 3.97 3.67
C LEU A 105 -0.65 3.96 3.62
N ILE A 106 -0.03 4.57 2.61
CA ILE A 106 1.43 4.58 2.43
C ILE A 106 2.08 5.68 3.28
N MET A 107 1.51 6.88 3.26
CA MET A 107 2.10 8.09 3.86
C MET A 107 1.42 8.51 5.18
N GLY A 108 0.26 7.95 5.48
CA GLY A 108 -0.54 8.33 6.63
C GLY A 108 -0.07 7.75 7.96
N GLY A 109 -0.73 8.20 9.02
CA GLY A 109 -0.51 7.74 10.39
C GLY A 109 -1.43 6.57 10.75
N MET A 110 -1.28 6.07 11.97
CA MET A 110 -2.00 4.87 12.41
C MET A 110 -3.40 5.18 12.96
N LEU A 111 -3.70 6.43 13.32
CA LEU A 111 -4.96 6.79 13.98
C LEU A 111 -6.18 6.38 13.15
N LEU A 112 -6.15 6.70 11.86
CA LEU A 112 -7.26 6.49 10.93
C LEU A 112 -7.09 5.25 10.05
N ARG A 113 -6.16 4.35 10.41
CA ARG A 113 -5.79 3.19 9.58
C ARG A 113 -6.97 2.28 9.26
N LYS A 114 -7.80 1.98 10.26
CA LYS A 114 -8.98 1.11 10.10
C LYS A 114 -10.03 1.73 9.18
N ASP A 115 -10.22 3.05 9.25
CA ASP A 115 -11.15 3.76 8.36
C ASP A 115 -10.65 3.73 6.91
N LEU A 116 -9.33 3.91 6.70
CA LEU A 116 -8.71 3.77 5.38
C LEU A 116 -8.85 2.35 4.83
N ASP A 117 -8.54 1.32 5.61
CA ASP A 117 -8.66 -0.08 5.20
C ASP A 117 -10.13 -0.43 4.84
N SER A 118 -11.09 -0.03 5.67
CA SER A 118 -12.52 -0.22 5.40
C SER A 118 -13.01 0.54 4.17
N ALA A 119 -12.50 1.76 3.94
CA ALA A 119 -12.81 2.54 2.76
C ALA A 119 -12.26 1.87 1.49
N VAL A 120 -11.03 1.34 1.53
CA VAL A 120 -10.44 0.60 0.40
C VAL A 120 -11.26 -0.64 0.05
N GLU A 121 -11.68 -1.42 1.04
CA GLU A 121 -12.55 -2.59 0.82
C GLU A 121 -13.86 -2.19 0.13
N THR A 122 -14.49 -1.11 0.61
CA THR A 122 -15.75 -0.59 0.06
C THR A 122 -15.59 -0.10 -1.38
N VAL A 123 -14.57 0.73 -1.64
CA VAL A 123 -14.26 1.25 -3.00
C VAL A 123 -13.93 0.11 -3.94
N THR A 124 -13.14 -0.88 -3.51
CA THR A 124 -12.75 -2.03 -4.33
C THR A 124 -13.97 -2.89 -4.70
N ALA A 125 -14.88 -3.12 -3.76
CA ALA A 125 -16.12 -3.84 -4.04
C ALA A 125 -16.99 -3.09 -5.07
N LYS A 126 -17.15 -1.77 -4.91
CA LYS A 126 -17.91 -0.93 -5.85
C LYS A 126 -17.29 -0.83 -7.23
N ALA A 127 -15.97 -0.71 -7.32
CA ALA A 127 -15.25 -0.71 -8.59
C ALA A 127 -15.50 -2.01 -9.38
N ARG A 128 -15.58 -3.15 -8.69
CA ARG A 128 -15.88 -4.46 -9.30
C ARG A 128 -17.34 -4.60 -9.74
N GLU A 129 -18.28 -4.03 -9.01
CA GLU A 129 -19.70 -3.99 -9.38
C GLU A 129 -19.93 -3.15 -10.64
N ASN A 130 -19.35 -1.93 -10.69
CA ASN A 130 -19.50 -1.02 -11.84
C ASN A 130 -18.69 -1.47 -13.07
N GLY A 131 -17.56 -2.14 -12.84
CA GLY A 131 -16.69 -2.64 -13.89
C GLY A 131 -17.22 -3.87 -14.65
N GLY A 132 -18.47 -4.29 -14.39
CA GLY A 132 -19.22 -5.31 -15.11
C GLY A 132 -18.37 -6.48 -15.59
N GLN A 133 -18.27 -7.55 -14.80
CA GLN A 133 -17.52 -8.77 -15.13
C GLN A 133 -17.59 -9.14 -16.62
N SER A 134 -16.59 -8.73 -17.38
CA SER A 134 -16.08 -9.43 -18.56
C SER A 134 -14.74 -8.81 -18.95
N LEU A 135 -13.78 -8.87 -18.04
CA LEU A 135 -12.43 -9.13 -18.53
C LEU A 135 -12.41 -10.62 -18.84
N GLY A 136 -12.93 -10.95 -20.03
CA GLY A 136 -12.50 -12.12 -20.77
C GLY A 136 -11.01 -11.96 -21.03
N PHE A 137 -10.20 -12.15 -19.98
CA PHE A 137 -8.81 -12.50 -20.14
C PHE A 137 -8.87 -13.87 -20.78
N ASP A 138 -8.81 -13.87 -22.11
CA ASP A 138 -8.26 -14.97 -22.87
C ASP A 138 -7.05 -15.44 -22.06
N LYS A 139 -7.06 -16.69 -21.59
CA LYS A 139 -6.01 -17.24 -20.73
C LYS A 139 -4.71 -17.22 -21.51
N SER A 140 -4.07 -16.06 -21.55
CA SER A 140 -2.75 -15.92 -22.11
C SER A 140 -1.86 -16.61 -21.09
N ASP A 141 -1.12 -17.63 -21.52
CA ASP A 141 -0.18 -18.40 -20.70
C ASP A 141 1.06 -17.54 -20.36
N ARG A 142 0.84 -16.28 -19.95
CA ARG A 142 1.84 -15.28 -19.57
C ARG A 142 2.32 -15.59 -18.16
N LYS A 143 3.04 -16.70 -18.02
CA LYS A 143 3.82 -16.99 -16.82
C LYS A 143 4.96 -15.98 -16.71
N LEU A 144 5.08 -15.33 -15.54
CA LEU A 144 6.16 -14.39 -15.25
C LEU A 144 7.54 -15.07 -15.30
N VAL A 145 7.59 -16.28 -14.77
CA VAL A 145 8.80 -17.09 -14.72
C VAL A 145 8.54 -18.35 -15.53
N ARG A 146 9.30 -18.50 -16.62
CA ARG A 146 9.40 -19.75 -17.37
C ARG A 146 10.26 -20.71 -16.55
N GLU A 147 9.89 -21.98 -16.50
CA GLU A 147 10.69 -23.05 -15.86
C GLU A 147 11.97 -23.39 -16.65
N THR A 148 12.46 -22.48 -17.50
CA THR A 148 13.76 -22.60 -18.17
C THR A 148 14.89 -22.46 -17.16
N GLU A 149 15.97 -23.19 -17.39
CA GLU A 149 17.18 -23.13 -16.56
C GLU A 149 17.69 -21.69 -16.48
N PHE A 150 17.93 -21.22 -15.26
CA PHE A 150 18.51 -19.91 -14.99
C PHE A 150 19.94 -19.84 -15.54
N ASP A 151 20.19 -19.02 -16.57
CA ASP A 151 21.52 -18.84 -17.13
C ASP A 151 22.41 -18.02 -16.18
N LYS A 152 23.23 -18.74 -15.43
CA LYS A 152 24.19 -18.15 -14.49
C LYS A 152 25.23 -17.27 -15.20
N ALA A 153 25.61 -17.59 -16.44
CA ALA A 153 26.60 -16.82 -17.18
C ALA A 153 26.02 -15.48 -17.65
N GLU A 154 24.76 -15.47 -18.08
CA GLU A 154 24.03 -14.23 -18.39
C GLU A 154 23.88 -13.36 -17.13
N ALA A 155 23.42 -13.93 -16.02
CA ALA A 155 23.27 -13.20 -14.77
C ALA A 155 24.58 -12.56 -14.29
N LEU A 156 25.71 -13.27 -14.41
CA LEU A 156 27.03 -12.75 -14.04
C LEU A 156 27.50 -11.56 -14.90
N ARG A 157 26.98 -11.42 -16.13
CA ARG A 157 27.27 -10.25 -16.99
C ARG A 157 26.48 -9.01 -16.60
N LEU A 158 25.28 -9.20 -16.05
CA LEU A 158 24.38 -8.12 -15.65
C LEU A 158 24.66 -7.62 -14.23
N LEU A 159 25.13 -8.50 -13.36
CA LEU A 159 25.38 -8.16 -11.96
C LEU A 159 26.68 -7.37 -11.77
N PRO A 160 26.73 -6.43 -10.80
CA PRO A 160 27.96 -5.76 -10.42
C PRO A 160 29.12 -6.72 -10.13
N MET A 161 30.35 -6.25 -10.33
CA MET A 161 31.54 -7.04 -9.99
C MET A 161 31.46 -7.51 -8.53
N LYS A 162 31.73 -8.80 -8.31
CA LYS A 162 31.70 -9.48 -6.99
C LYS A 162 30.31 -9.76 -6.40
N SER A 163 29.20 -9.50 -7.11
CA SER A 163 27.85 -9.79 -6.59
C SER A 163 27.61 -11.25 -6.16
N LEU A 164 28.31 -12.22 -6.77
CA LEU A 164 28.25 -13.64 -6.41
C LEU A 164 29.55 -14.19 -5.81
N SER A 165 30.44 -13.34 -5.30
CA SER A 165 31.71 -13.77 -4.69
C SER A 165 31.61 -14.11 -3.20
N CYS A 166 30.43 -13.95 -2.59
CA CYS A 166 30.18 -14.30 -1.20
C CYS A 166 30.21 -15.83 -0.98
N LYS A 167 30.43 -16.25 0.27
CA LYS A 167 30.40 -17.66 0.66
C LYS A 167 29.06 -18.28 0.30
N ILE A 168 29.10 -19.48 -0.28
CA ILE A 168 27.90 -20.28 -0.57
C ILE A 168 27.15 -20.52 0.74
N VAL A 169 25.89 -20.11 0.79
CA VAL A 169 25.01 -20.35 1.94
C VAL A 169 24.53 -21.81 1.91
N VAL A 170 24.63 -22.49 3.05
CA VAL A 170 24.23 -23.90 3.16
C VAL A 170 22.71 -24.04 2.99
N LYS A 171 22.28 -25.09 2.27
CA LYS A 171 20.87 -25.47 2.12
C LYS A 171 20.54 -26.64 3.04
N ARG A 172 19.42 -26.56 3.77
CA ARG A 172 18.92 -27.64 4.63
C ARG A 172 17.41 -27.82 4.40
N SER A 173 16.99 -29.05 4.13
CA SER A 173 15.57 -29.44 4.12
C SER A 173 15.14 -29.93 5.50
N ALA A 174 13.84 -29.85 5.80
CA ALA A 174 13.24 -30.40 7.02
C ALA A 174 13.93 -29.99 8.35
N LEU A 175 14.46 -28.76 8.39
CA LEU A 175 15.18 -28.24 9.55
C LEU A 175 14.21 -28.06 10.73
N SER A 176 14.47 -28.75 11.86
CA SER A 176 13.67 -28.56 13.07
C SER A 176 13.91 -27.18 13.67
N LEU A 177 12.94 -26.67 14.43
CA LEU A 177 13.10 -25.38 15.13
C LEU A 177 14.31 -25.40 16.06
N GLU A 178 14.52 -26.47 16.83
CA GLU A 178 15.67 -26.62 17.72
C GLU A 178 17.01 -26.60 16.97
N ALA A 179 17.10 -27.33 15.85
CA ALA A 179 18.29 -27.34 15.01
C ALA A 179 18.55 -25.96 14.39
N PHE A 180 17.52 -25.27 13.91
CA PHE A 180 17.63 -23.90 13.42
C PHE A 180 18.14 -22.94 14.50
N LEU A 181 17.57 -23.02 15.71
CA LEU A 181 17.97 -22.17 16.82
C LEU A 181 19.45 -22.37 17.19
N ARG A 182 19.87 -23.64 17.36
CA ARG A 182 21.24 -23.98 17.80
C ARG A 182 22.29 -23.78 16.72
N GLU A 183 22.03 -24.24 15.51
CA GLU A 183 23.03 -24.29 14.44
C GLU A 183 23.16 -22.95 13.71
N HIS A 184 22.08 -22.17 13.61
CA HIS A 184 22.02 -20.98 12.74
C HIS A 184 21.63 -19.69 13.45
N LEU A 185 20.57 -19.67 14.27
CA LEU A 185 20.11 -18.41 14.87
C LEU A 185 21.08 -17.89 15.94
N LEU A 186 21.50 -18.74 16.89
CA LEU A 186 22.42 -18.33 17.96
C LEU A 186 23.79 -17.93 17.43
N SER A 187 24.25 -18.58 16.37
CA SER A 187 25.52 -18.28 15.71
C SER A 187 25.42 -17.15 14.68
N SER A 188 24.22 -16.59 14.45
CA SER A 188 23.92 -15.62 13.38
C SER A 188 24.46 -16.07 12.01
N SER A 189 24.35 -17.37 11.72
CA SER A 189 24.81 -17.98 10.48
C SER A 189 23.66 -18.10 9.47
N PRO A 190 23.81 -17.58 8.24
CA PRO A 190 22.76 -17.69 7.23
C PRO A 190 22.58 -19.14 6.78
N VAL A 191 21.33 -19.53 6.54
CA VAL A 191 20.93 -20.83 6.00
C VAL A 191 19.75 -20.67 5.06
N ILE A 192 19.73 -21.45 3.98
CA ILE A 192 18.57 -21.58 3.11
C ILE A 192 17.78 -22.79 3.58
N ILE A 193 16.56 -22.57 4.05
CA ILE A 193 15.66 -23.65 4.42
C ILE A 193 14.87 -24.06 3.17
N SER A 194 15.19 -25.21 2.60
CA SER A 194 14.47 -25.72 1.44
C SER A 194 13.16 -26.37 1.87
N ASP A 195 12.18 -26.39 0.96
CA ASP A 195 10.91 -27.14 1.07
C ASP A 195 9.83 -26.57 2.01
N CYS A 196 10.17 -25.69 2.96
CA CYS A 196 9.18 -25.10 3.89
C CYS A 196 8.04 -24.33 3.20
N MET A 197 8.30 -23.77 2.02
CA MET A 197 7.32 -22.98 1.26
C MET A 197 6.84 -23.70 -0.01
N ALA A 198 7.20 -24.99 -0.18
CA ALA A 198 6.91 -25.72 -1.41
C ALA A 198 5.42 -25.86 -1.72
N HIS A 199 4.57 -25.86 -0.68
CA HIS A 199 3.12 -25.99 -0.75
C HIS A 199 2.38 -24.65 -0.80
N TRP A 200 3.09 -23.51 -0.80
CA TRP A 200 2.45 -22.20 -0.77
C TRP A 200 1.68 -21.94 -2.07
N PRO A 201 0.41 -21.51 -2.00
CA PRO A 201 -0.38 -21.16 -3.19
C PRO A 201 0.29 -20.09 -4.07
N ALA A 202 1.12 -19.23 -3.48
CA ALA A 202 1.89 -18.20 -4.16
C ALA A 202 2.76 -18.77 -5.31
N ARG A 203 3.29 -19.99 -5.18
CA ARG A 203 4.11 -20.62 -6.23
C ARG A 203 3.36 -20.82 -7.55
N ILE A 204 2.05 -21.00 -7.48
CA ILE A 204 1.19 -21.22 -8.65
C ILE A 204 0.48 -19.91 -9.01
N LYS A 205 -0.16 -19.27 -8.04
CA LYS A 205 -1.02 -18.11 -8.26
C LYS A 205 -0.23 -16.86 -8.67
N TRP A 206 0.93 -16.59 -8.09
CA TRP A 206 1.65 -15.34 -8.36
C TRP A 206 2.48 -15.41 -9.65
N ASN A 207 2.66 -16.59 -10.23
CA ASN A 207 3.28 -16.73 -11.55
C ASN A 207 2.32 -16.31 -12.68
N ASP A 208 1.03 -16.18 -12.39
CA ASP A 208 0.00 -15.69 -13.32
C ASP A 208 -0.10 -14.16 -13.22
N VAL A 209 0.31 -13.45 -14.28
CA VAL A 209 0.22 -11.98 -14.36
C VAL A 209 -1.22 -11.49 -14.25
N ASP A 210 -2.16 -12.21 -14.86
CA ASP A 210 -3.56 -11.82 -14.87
C ASP A 210 -4.18 -12.03 -13.48
N TYR A 211 -3.70 -13.02 -12.71
CA TYR A 211 -3.98 -13.11 -11.29
C TYR A 211 -3.53 -11.86 -10.54
N LEU A 212 -2.26 -11.44 -10.69
CA LEU A 212 -1.72 -10.26 -10.00
C LEU A 212 -2.49 -8.97 -10.36
N LYS A 213 -2.74 -8.75 -11.66
CA LYS A 213 -3.54 -7.61 -12.13
C LYS A 213 -4.93 -7.61 -11.54
N ARG A 214 -5.58 -8.77 -11.44
CA ARG A 214 -6.92 -8.90 -10.89
C ARG A 214 -6.98 -8.63 -9.38
N VAL A 215 -5.97 -9.06 -8.61
CA VAL A 215 -6.00 -8.91 -7.15
C VAL A 215 -5.43 -7.58 -6.67
N ALA A 216 -4.48 -6.99 -7.40
CA ALA A 216 -3.74 -5.81 -6.94
C ALA A 216 -3.43 -4.78 -8.05
N GLY A 217 -3.89 -4.98 -9.30
CA GLY A 217 -3.50 -4.14 -10.43
C GLY A 217 -3.98 -2.69 -10.37
N ASP A 218 -5.08 -2.42 -9.64
CA ASP A 218 -5.58 -1.06 -9.41
C ASP A 218 -5.02 -0.41 -8.12
N ARG A 219 -4.17 -1.13 -7.37
CA ARG A 219 -3.58 -0.62 -6.12
C ARG A 219 -2.37 0.23 -6.42
N THR A 220 -2.24 1.34 -5.70
CA THR A 220 -1.04 2.18 -5.75
C THR A 220 0.01 1.60 -4.80
N VAL A 221 1.22 1.39 -5.32
CA VAL A 221 2.35 0.84 -4.56
C VAL A 221 3.58 1.73 -4.72
N PRO A 222 4.43 1.87 -3.69
CA PRO A 222 5.71 2.55 -3.84
C PRO A 222 6.62 1.73 -4.76
N VAL A 223 7.33 2.42 -5.65
CA VAL A 223 8.32 1.83 -6.55
C VAL A 223 9.67 2.48 -6.23
N GLU A 224 10.65 1.67 -5.90
CA GLU A 224 12.04 2.11 -5.75
C GLU A 224 12.62 2.31 -7.15
N GLU A 225 13.06 3.54 -7.45
CA GLU A 225 13.81 3.83 -8.67
C GLU A 225 15.30 3.99 -8.31
N ASP A 226 16.11 3.04 -8.77
CA ASP A 226 17.56 3.15 -8.68
C ASP A 226 18.06 4.17 -9.72
N ASN A 227 18.29 5.41 -9.30
CA ASN A 227 19.08 6.34 -10.10
C ASN A 227 20.56 5.93 -10.06
N LEU A 228 20.97 5.08 -11.00
CA LEU A 228 22.36 4.73 -11.31
C LEU A 228 23.16 5.90 -11.92
N SER A 229 22.85 7.15 -11.57
CA SER A 229 23.64 8.31 -11.96
C SER A 229 24.83 8.49 -11.02
N LEU A 230 25.98 7.97 -11.48
CA LEU A 230 27.33 8.49 -11.29
C LEU A 230 27.85 8.59 -9.85
N VAL A 231 28.45 7.48 -9.38
CA VAL A 231 29.72 7.57 -8.65
C VAL A 231 30.82 7.33 -9.68
N SER A 232 31.23 8.40 -10.38
CA SER A 232 32.46 8.45 -11.18
C SER A 232 33.54 9.17 -10.38
#